data_AF-A0A0V1G2D7-F1
#
_entry.id   AF-A0A0V1G2D7-F1
#
_cell.length_a   1.000
_cell.length_b   1.000
_cell.length_c   1.000
_cell.angle_alpha   90.00
_cell.angle_beta   90.00
_cell.angle_gamma   90.00
#
_symmetry.space_group_name_H-M   'P 1'
#
loop_
_entity.id
_entity.type
_entity.pdbx_description
1 polymer ?
#
loop_
_entity_poly.entity_id
_entity_poly.type
_entity_poly.pdbx_seq_one_letter_code
_entity_poly.pdbx_strand_id
1 'polypeptide(L)'
;MANRRRLFIQTNVVNRLMNDQRMYLQEFHSYQAQLQQLRHSNEDPDAILKMSKLVDESLMMVNDSAARLNNASKELCDLIKDLAALGDEEDVALSHRAKRILEEAQTVISSFVPPDPM
;
A
#
# COMPACT_ATOMS: atom_id res chain seq x y z
N MET A 1 -6.98 -27.78 7.62
CA MET A 1 -6.81 -27.54 6.17
C MET A 1 -7.39 -26.22 5.66
N ALA A 2 -8.66 -25.89 5.91
CA ALA A 2 -9.26 -24.63 5.41
C ALA A 2 -8.54 -23.35 5.90
N ASN A 3 -8.07 -23.34 7.15
CA ASN A 3 -7.37 -22.19 7.73
C ASN A 3 -5.99 -21.94 7.10
N ARG A 4 -5.21 -22.98 6.77
CA ARG A 4 -3.91 -22.85 6.07
C ARG A 4 -4.07 -22.21 4.71
N ARG A 5 -5.03 -22.73 3.92
CA ARG A 5 -5.34 -22.18 2.60
C ARG A 5 -5.77 -20.72 2.69
N ARG A 6 -6.62 -20.39 3.67
CA ARG A 6 -7.08 -19.01 3.89
C ARG A 6 -5.91 -18.08 4.27
N LEU A 7 -5.04 -18.50 5.20
CA LEU A 7 -3.84 -17.74 5.58
C LEU A 7 -2.92 -17.50 4.37
N PHE A 8 -2.65 -18.54 3.58
CA PHE A 8 -1.81 -18.44 2.38
C PHE A 8 -2.40 -17.47 1.35
N ILE A 9 -3.70 -17.58 1.06
CA ILE A 9 -4.39 -16.68 0.13
C ILE A 9 -4.31 -15.24 0.64
N GLN A 10 -4.66 -15.00 1.91
CA GLN A 10 -4.66 -13.66 2.47
C GLN A 10 -3.26 -13.05 2.50
N THR A 11 -2.22 -13.86 2.77
CA THR A 11 -0.82 -13.41 2.69
C THR A 11 -0.49 -12.90 1.28
N ASN A 12 -0.93 -13.60 0.24
CA ASN A 12 -0.71 -13.17 -1.15
C ASN A 12 -1.55 -11.93 -1.52
N VAL A 13 -2.76 -11.79 -0.95
CA VAL A 13 -3.59 -10.60 -1.13
C VAL A 13 -2.88 -9.36 -0.58
N VAL A 14 -2.36 -9.43 0.66
CA VAL A 14 -1.59 -8.33 1.27
C VAL A 14 -0.34 -8.03 0.44
N ASN A 15 0.40 -9.07 -0.01
CA ASN A 15 1.58 -8.87 -0.83
C ASN A 15 1.28 -8.16 -2.17
N ARG A 16 0.16 -8.49 -2.83
CA ARG A 16 -0.24 -7.80 -4.07
C ARG A 16 -0.60 -6.35 -3.80
N LEU A 17 -1.45 -6.10 -2.80
CA LEU A 17 -1.88 -4.75 -2.45
C LEU A 17 -0.70 -3.87 -2.00
N MET A 18 0.31 -4.45 -1.35
CA MET A 18 1.56 -3.76 -1.02
C MET A 18 2.32 -3.31 -2.27
N ASN A 19 2.39 -4.16 -3.30
CA ASN A 19 3.05 -3.80 -4.56
C ASN A 19 2.23 -2.76 -5.34
N ASP A 20 0.90 -2.89 -5.35
CA ASP A 20 0.00 -1.89 -5.93
C ASP A 20 0.24 -0.52 -5.25
N GLN A 21 0.27 -0.48 -3.91
CA GLN A 21 0.56 0.73 -3.13
C GLN A 21 1.92 1.35 -3.50
N ARG A 22 2.97 0.53 -3.60
CA ARG A 22 4.32 1.00 -3.99
C ARG A 22 4.31 1.63 -5.37
N MET A 23 3.60 1.04 -6.32
CA MET A 23 3.49 1.57 -7.69
C MET A 23 2.76 2.91 -7.71
N TYR A 24 1.61 3.02 -7.04
CA TYR A 24 0.85 4.28 -6.99
C TYR A 24 1.62 5.39 -6.27
N LEU A 25 2.38 5.06 -5.21
CA LEU A 25 3.26 6.02 -4.54
C LEU A 25 4.34 6.56 -5.48
N GLN A 26 4.99 5.68 -6.26
CA GLN A 26 6.01 6.08 -7.23
C GLN A 26 5.43 7.01 -8.31
N GLU A 27 4.23 6.70 -8.81
CA GLU A 27 3.53 7.53 -9.79
C GLU A 27 3.18 8.90 -9.21
N PHE A 28 2.58 8.94 -8.01
CA PHE A 28 2.26 10.17 -7.30
C PHE A 28 3.49 11.06 -7.12
N HIS A 29 4.61 10.51 -6.63
CA HIS A 29 5.84 11.29 -6.45
C HIS A 29 6.41 11.80 -7.77
N SER A 30 6.32 11.01 -8.85
CA SER A 30 6.73 11.44 -10.19
C SER A 30 5.91 12.65 -10.66
N TYR A 31 4.58 12.60 -10.54
CA TYR A 31 3.71 13.71 -10.93
C TYR A 31 3.89 14.93 -10.04
N GLN A 32 4.10 14.73 -8.74
CA GLN A 32 4.39 15.81 -7.81
C GLN A 32 5.69 16.54 -8.18
N ALA A 33 6.75 15.80 -8.50
CA ALA A 33 8.01 16.37 -8.95
C ALA A 33 7.86 17.14 -10.28
N GLN A 34 7.10 16.59 -11.23
CA GLN A 34 6.80 17.27 -12.50
C GLN A 34 6.01 18.58 -12.27
N LEU A 35 5.00 18.57 -11.40
CA LEU A 35 4.25 19.78 -11.06
C LEU A 35 5.15 20.86 -10.44
N GLN A 36 6.06 20.48 -9.55
CA GLN A 36 7.03 21.40 -8.94
C GLN A 36 7.97 22.02 -10.00
N GLN A 37 8.40 21.24 -10.99
CA GLN A 37 9.21 21.73 -12.10
C GLN A 37 8.43 22.70 -12.99
N LEU A 38 7.19 22.39 -13.36
CA LEU A 38 6.34 23.31 -14.14
C LEU A 38 6.15 24.65 -13.43
N ARG A 39 5.92 24.62 -12.10
CA ARG A 39 5.82 25.83 -11.27
C ARG A 39 7.13 26.62 -11.22
N HIS A 40 8.28 25.94 -11.11
CA HIS A 40 9.59 26.60 -11.10
C HIS A 40 9.94 27.26 -12.44
N SER A 41 9.55 26.62 -13.55
CA SER A 41 9.80 27.12 -14.91
C SER A 41 8.85 28.22 -15.34
N ASN A 42 7.90 28.64 -14.49
CA ASN A 42 6.82 29.59 -14.81
C ASN A 42 6.10 29.22 -16.12
N GLU A 43 5.82 27.93 -16.29
CA GLU A 43 5.07 27.42 -17.44
C GLU A 43 3.62 27.93 -17.46
N ASP A 44 2.96 27.73 -18.60
CA ASP A 44 1.57 28.12 -18.82
C ASP A 44 0.63 27.63 -17.68
N PRO A 45 -0.21 28.51 -17.09
CA PRO A 45 -1.20 28.15 -16.07
C PRO A 45 -2.06 26.93 -16.43
N ASP A 46 -2.42 26.75 -17.70
CA ASP A 46 -3.22 25.59 -18.14
C ASP A 46 -2.44 24.27 -18.00
N ALA A 47 -1.13 24.28 -18.25
CA ALA A 47 -0.27 23.12 -18.06
C ALA A 47 -0.13 22.76 -16.58
N ILE A 48 0.05 23.77 -15.71
CA ILE A 48 0.12 23.60 -14.25
C ILE A 48 -1.21 23.03 -13.72
N LEU A 49 -2.34 23.56 -14.20
CA LEU A 49 -3.66 23.09 -13.78
C LEU A 49 -3.92 21.63 -14.19
N LYS A 50 -3.55 21.25 -15.41
CA LYS A 50 -3.67 19.85 -15.89
C LYS A 50 -2.82 18.91 -15.04
N MET A 51 -1.57 19.27 -14.77
CA MET A 51 -0.69 18.44 -13.95
C MET A 51 -1.17 18.35 -12.50
N SER A 52 -1.72 19.44 -11.94
CA SER A 52 -2.30 19.42 -10.59
C SER A 52 -3.44 18.41 -10.47
N LYS A 53 -4.35 18.35 -11.45
CA LYS A 53 -5.44 17.37 -11.47
C LYS A 53 -4.92 15.94 -11.50
N LEU A 54 -3.85 15.67 -12.26
CA LEU A 54 -3.23 14.35 -12.34
C LEU A 54 -2.58 13.95 -11.00
N VAL A 55 -1.95 14.90 -10.30
CA VAL A 55 -1.46 14.70 -8.93
C VAL A 55 -2.62 14.35 -8.00
N ASP A 56 -3.73 15.08 -8.05
CA ASP A 56 -4.91 14.82 -7.22
C ASP A 56 -5.52 13.44 -7.50
N GLU A 57 -5.66 13.05 -8.76
CA GLU A 57 -6.15 11.72 -9.16
C GLU A 57 -5.23 10.60 -8.66
N SER A 58 -3.91 10.75 -8.82
CA SER A 58 -2.94 9.76 -8.31
C SER A 58 -2.95 9.68 -6.77
N LEU A 59 -3.16 10.81 -6.08
CA LEU A 59 -3.31 10.85 -4.62
C LEU A 59 -4.56 10.09 -4.16
N MET A 60 -5.67 10.21 -4.89
CA MET A 60 -6.87 9.42 -4.62
C MET A 60 -6.59 7.91 -4.72
N MET A 61 -5.82 7.48 -5.72
CA MET A 61 -5.42 6.08 -5.87
C MET A 61 -4.55 5.59 -4.71
N VAL A 62 -3.54 6.38 -4.30
CA VAL A 62 -2.68 6.09 -3.14
C VAL A 62 -3.50 5.89 -1.86
N ASN A 63 -4.51 6.74 -1.65
CA ASN A 63 -5.37 6.66 -0.47
C ASN A 63 -6.28 5.41 -0.51
N ASP A 64 -6.88 5.08 -1.66
CA ASP A 64 -7.70 3.87 -1.81
C ASP A 64 -6.87 2.60 -1.59
N SER A 65 -5.72 2.49 -2.25
CA SER A 65 -4.87 1.30 -2.12
C SER A 65 -4.33 1.15 -0.69
N ALA A 66 -4.03 2.26 0.01
CA ALA A 66 -3.62 2.23 1.40
C ALA A 66 -4.75 1.75 2.32
N ALA A 67 -5.99 2.20 2.09
CA ALA A 67 -7.16 1.74 2.84
C ALA A 67 -7.39 0.23 2.64
N ARG A 68 -7.31 -0.24 1.39
CA ARG A 68 -7.46 -1.66 1.04
C ARG A 68 -6.36 -2.52 1.66
N LEU A 69 -5.11 -2.06 1.60
CA LEU A 69 -3.97 -2.73 2.22
C LEU A 69 -4.14 -2.81 3.75
N ASN A 70 -4.54 -1.72 4.40
CA ASN A 70 -4.81 -1.71 5.84
C ASN A 70 -5.88 -2.72 6.25
N ASN A 71 -6.99 -2.81 5.50
CA ASN A 71 -8.05 -3.75 5.79
C ASN A 71 -7.59 -5.20 5.59
N ALA A 72 -6.91 -5.51 4.48
CA ALA A 72 -6.37 -6.83 4.23
C ALA A 72 -5.31 -7.25 5.29
N SER A 73 -4.50 -6.31 5.76
CA SER A 73 -3.51 -6.52 6.83
C SER A 73 -4.17 -6.82 8.18
N LYS A 74 -5.28 -6.15 8.51
CA LYS A 74 -6.07 -6.47 9.72
C LYS A 74 -6.62 -7.89 9.65
N GLU A 75 -7.24 -8.24 8.54
CA GLU A 75 -7.76 -9.60 8.32
C GLU A 75 -6.65 -10.67 8.42
N LEU A 76 -5.48 -10.40 7.83
CA LEU A 76 -4.34 -11.32 7.92
C LEU A 76 -3.82 -11.46 9.35
N CYS A 77 -3.76 -10.36 10.10
CA CYS A 77 -3.37 -10.36 11.50
C CYS A 77 -4.30 -11.23 12.35
N ASP A 78 -5.61 -11.14 12.13
CA ASP A 78 -6.58 -11.96 12.85
C ASP A 78 -6.47 -13.45 12.48
N LEU A 79 -6.25 -13.77 11.20
CA LEU A 79 -5.98 -15.15 10.76
C LEU A 79 -4.72 -15.75 11.40
N ILE A 80 -3.66 -14.96 11.61
CA ILE A 80 -2.44 -15.43 12.29
C ILE A 80 -2.73 -15.74 13.75
N LYS A 81 -3.51 -14.90 14.44
CA LYS A 81 -3.88 -15.12 15.86
C LYS A 81 -4.67 -16.41 16.02
N ASP A 82 -5.63 -16.65 15.12
CA ASP A 82 -6.46 -17.86 15.14
C ASP A 82 -5.64 -19.14 14.92
N LEU A 83 -4.58 -19.09 14.11
CA LEU A 83 -3.70 -20.23 13.81
C LEU A 83 -2.64 -20.48 14.90
N ALA A 84 -2.17 -19.45 15.57
CA ALA A 84 -1.16 -19.56 16.63
C ALA A 84 -1.62 -20.42 17.83
N ALA A 85 -2.93 -20.66 17.98
CA ALA A 85 -3.49 -21.49 19.04
C ALA A 85 -3.45 -23.01 18.76
N LEU A 86 -3.12 -23.44 17.54
CA LEU A 86 -3.45 -24.81 17.07
C LEU A 86 -2.38 -25.49 16.19
N GLY A 87 -1.24 -24.84 15.93
CA GLY A 87 -0.41 -25.16 14.75
C GLY A 87 0.74 -26.15 14.92
N ASP A 88 0.99 -26.94 13.88
CA ASP A 88 2.21 -27.73 13.67
C ASP A 88 3.34 -26.89 12.99
N GLU A 89 4.45 -27.52 12.61
CA GLU A 89 5.60 -26.83 12.00
C GLU A 89 5.24 -26.08 10.69
N GLU A 90 4.33 -26.62 9.88
CA GLU A 90 3.88 -25.97 8.65
C GLU A 90 3.05 -24.71 8.95
N ASP A 91 2.20 -24.78 9.98
CA ASP A 91 1.44 -23.62 10.47
C ASP A 91 2.36 -22.51 10.99
N VAL A 92 3.45 -22.87 11.67
CA VAL A 92 4.48 -21.93 12.14
C VAL A 92 5.16 -21.25 10.94
N ALA A 93 5.57 -22.01 9.92
CA ALA A 93 6.23 -21.47 8.74
C ALA A 93 5.33 -20.48 7.96
N LEU A 94 4.06 -20.84 7.73
CA LEU A 94 3.09 -19.97 7.08
C LEU A 94 2.85 -18.68 7.90
N SER A 95 2.73 -18.81 9.22
CA SER A 95 2.52 -17.68 10.12
C SER A 95 3.73 -16.73 10.14
N HIS A 96 4.96 -17.25 10.14
CA HIS A 96 6.17 -16.43 10.03
C HIS A 96 6.23 -15.65 8.72
N ARG A 97 5.90 -16.29 7.60
CA ARG A 97 5.82 -15.59 6.31
C ARG A 97 4.78 -14.48 6.35
N ALA A 98 3.59 -14.76 6.88
CA ALA A 98 2.51 -13.79 6.99
C ALA A 98 2.90 -12.58 7.86
N LYS A 99 3.57 -12.81 9.01
CA LYS A 99 4.09 -11.75 9.89
C LYS A 99 5.11 -10.85 9.17
N ARG A 100 6.06 -11.42 8.43
CA ARG A 100 7.04 -10.65 7.64
C ARG A 100 6.34 -9.74 6.62
N ILE A 101 5.38 -10.28 5.89
CA ILE A 101 4.60 -9.50 4.90
C ILE A 101 3.82 -8.37 5.58
N LEU A 102 3.27 -8.59 6.78
CA LEU A 102 2.60 -7.54 7.55
C LEU A 102 3.55 -6.42 7.97
N GLU A 103 4.75 -6.75 8.45
CA GLU A 103 5.77 -5.76 8.83
C GLU A 103 6.18 -4.89 7.63
N GLU A 104 6.41 -5.52 6.47
CA GLU A 104 6.71 -4.81 5.23
C GLU A 104 5.54 -3.92 4.77
N ALA A 105 4.31 -4.45 4.81
CA ALA A 105 3.12 -3.69 4.44
C ALA A 105 2.92 -2.48 5.36
N GLN A 106 3.13 -2.63 6.67
CA GLN A 106 3.03 -1.55 7.64
C GLN A 106 4.07 -0.46 7.38
N THR A 107 5.29 -0.85 7.00
CA THR A 107 6.35 0.07 6.62
C THR A 107 5.93 0.90 5.40
N VAL A 108 5.39 0.25 4.36
CA VAL A 108 4.90 0.93 3.14
C VAL A 108 3.75 1.89 3.47
N ILE A 109 2.79 1.49 4.30
CA ILE A 109 1.69 2.37 4.73
C ILE A 109 2.23 3.60 5.47
N SER A 110 3.17 3.41 6.39
CA SER A 110 3.74 4.50 7.20
C SER A 110 4.66 5.43 6.42
N SER A 111 5.24 4.97 5.31
CA SER A 111 6.13 5.79 4.47
C SER A 111 5.42 6.88 3.67
N PHE A 112 4.09 6.82 3.55
CA PHE A 112 3.34 7.86 2.87
C PHE A 112 3.16 9.08 3.77
N VAL A 113 3.77 10.19 3.38
CA VAL A 113 3.51 11.51 3.96
C VAL A 113 2.71 12.29 2.91
N PRO A 114 1.42 12.61 3.18
CA PRO A 114 0.64 13.41 2.25
C PRO A 114 1.30 14.79 2.10
N PRO A 115 1.27 15.37 0.89
CA PRO A 115 1.79 16.72 0.68
C PRO A 115 1.03 17.72 1.55
N ASP A 116 1.73 18.73 2.07
CA ASP A 116 1.06 19.85 2.72
C ASP A 116 0.02 20.44 1.75
N PRO A 117 -1.21 20.72 2.22
CA PRO A 117 -2.18 21.45 1.43
C PRO A 117 -1.59 22.85 1.17
N MET A 118 -1.21 23.09 -0.09
CA MET A 118 -0.75 24.38 -0.59
C MET A 118 -1.86 25.42 -0.55
#